data_AF-A0A1I5M1D8-F1
#
_entry.id   AF-A0A1I5M1D8-F1
#
_cell.length_a   1.000
_cell.length_b   1.000
_cell.length_c   1.000
_cell.angle_alpha   90.00
_cell.angle_beta   90.00
_cell.angle_gamma   90.00
#
_symmetry.space_group_name_H-M   'P 1'
#
loop_
_entity.id
_entity.type
_entity.pdbx_description
1 polymer ?
#
loop_
_entity_poly.entity_id
_entity_poly.type
_entity_poly.pdbx_seq_one_letter_code
_entity_poly.pdbx_strand_id
1 'polypeptide(L)'
;MKIKRIISIFLGSITLVAGCGKSVVINPGKQNNTEETIQSETPVNGIRIAWDYTTLRKVSSSASGEKYCGYARMIQLHDQSLMCVYEADGNIKVVKSKDLGNSWSQPLTIAARQEGINMAVPDILELKDQSILVCYNPRPYLTDPSRRFAIRTIKSYDGGISWKDERLLYEAGYQFENGCWEPAAVQLPNGEIQLFFANEGIYPYSDEQNISMLSSADNGMSWSKSPKIVSFRAGKRDGMPSPLLLKNGKDIVFSIEDNGFTNFKPYLIRSTLQNNWQETVSAQSTNRNYALFEKIDDEIYAGAPYLRQLQSGETILSYQGTEDRTNKMDFSEMKVVIGDENALNFSRKSVPFVIPADKSGLWNSLSVIQDNTVVALTSTNAFSNNSEVWMIKGMAIPELEAYKSQIKVDGMLNEDPWKGLFPVFVGQKSRTQARGNMAFDENYLYLSADVRDENVYVTSSADQNDGIVYSIDALNKATDKPAEGIFQFFLTADNKLIVREGSKAEWVEKSGFSGIQTQSLKTGNGYVQELAIPWKILGGKPGPGSRIGFNLSLQENTGKSRAEYIEPVSGNLPDASYTWCSLFLK
;
A
#
# COMPACT_ATOMS: atom_id res chain seq x y z
N MET A 1 -28.55 -64.86 45.41
CA MET A 1 -27.32 -65.67 45.27
C MET A 1 -26.18 -64.72 44.94
N LYS A 2 -25.10 -64.79 45.70
CA LYS A 2 -24.03 -63.79 45.88
C LYS A 2 -22.93 -63.86 44.80
N ILE A 3 -22.44 -62.67 44.37
CA ILE A 3 -21.02 -62.23 44.23
C ILE A 3 -20.19 -62.91 43.11
N LYS A 4 -19.57 -62.22 42.14
CA LYS A 4 -18.54 -61.15 42.26
C LYS A 4 -18.65 -60.04 41.21
N ARG A 5 -18.47 -58.80 41.70
CA ARG A 5 -18.08 -57.58 40.98
C ARG A 5 -16.60 -57.65 40.59
N ILE A 6 -16.26 -57.15 39.40
CA ILE A 6 -14.98 -56.50 39.13
C ILE A 6 -15.27 -55.14 38.49
N ILE A 7 -14.77 -54.11 39.18
CA ILE A 7 -14.76 -52.71 38.83
C ILE A 7 -13.58 -52.50 37.87
N SER A 8 -13.81 -51.89 36.70
CA SER A 8 -12.74 -51.37 35.85
C SER A 8 -12.83 -49.85 35.87
N ILE A 9 -11.85 -49.24 36.52
CA ILE A 9 -11.61 -47.79 36.56
C ILE A 9 -10.93 -47.42 35.25
N PHE A 10 -11.59 -46.63 34.40
CA PHE A 10 -10.96 -45.96 33.28
C PHE A 10 -10.37 -44.63 33.79
N LEU A 11 -9.05 -44.61 34.03
CA LEU A 11 -8.28 -43.38 34.14
C LEU A 11 -8.02 -42.89 32.70
N GLY A 12 -8.84 -41.95 32.24
CA GLY A 12 -8.57 -41.19 31.02
C GLY A 12 -7.62 -40.04 31.35
N SER A 13 -6.33 -40.25 31.11
CA SER A 13 -5.29 -39.24 31.26
C SER A 13 -5.49 -38.11 30.24
N ILE A 14 -5.85 -36.93 30.75
CA ILE A 14 -5.76 -35.65 30.03
C ILE A 14 -4.28 -35.42 29.73
N THR A 15 -3.90 -35.51 28.46
CA THR A 15 -2.55 -35.15 28.02
C THR A 15 -2.55 -33.66 27.74
N LEU A 16 -2.12 -32.87 28.75
CA LEU A 16 -1.59 -31.53 28.53
C LEU A 16 -0.37 -31.67 27.60
N VAL A 17 -0.43 -31.10 26.40
CA VAL A 17 0.79 -30.81 25.64
C VAL A 17 1.39 -29.55 26.24
N ALA A 18 2.17 -29.74 27.31
CA ALA A 18 3.14 -28.75 27.77
C ALA A 18 4.25 -28.69 26.72
N GLY A 19 4.42 -27.54 26.07
CA GLY A 19 5.56 -27.28 25.21
C GLY A 19 6.83 -27.26 26.08
N CYS A 20 7.55 -28.39 26.10
CA CYS A 20 8.89 -28.46 26.65
C CYS A 20 9.78 -27.46 25.92
N GLY A 21 10.26 -26.46 26.66
CA GLY A 21 11.41 -25.67 26.28
C GLY A 21 12.57 -26.60 25.95
N LYS A 22 13.15 -26.43 24.76
CA LYS A 22 14.47 -26.99 24.48
C LYS A 22 15.47 -26.20 25.30
N SER A 23 15.92 -26.79 26.38
CA SER A 23 17.19 -26.45 27.01
C SER A 23 18.29 -26.61 25.97
N VAL A 24 18.85 -25.47 25.55
CA VAL A 24 20.05 -25.43 24.72
C VAL A 24 21.22 -25.86 25.60
N VAL A 25 21.83 -26.99 25.24
CA VAL A 25 23.14 -27.39 25.77
C VAL A 25 24.17 -26.39 25.23
N ILE A 26 24.74 -25.59 26.13
CA ILE A 26 25.81 -24.64 25.83
C ILE A 26 27.09 -25.45 25.56
N ASN A 27 27.57 -25.44 24.32
CA ASN A 27 28.96 -25.75 24.01
C ASN A 27 29.81 -24.53 24.42
N PRO A 28 30.80 -24.68 25.33
CA PRO A 28 31.72 -23.59 25.63
C PRO A 28 32.80 -23.56 24.53
N GLY A 29 32.58 -22.76 23.49
CA GLY A 29 33.58 -22.62 22.43
C GLY A 29 33.12 -21.70 21.31
N LYS A 30 33.75 -20.52 21.24
CA LYS A 30 33.60 -19.41 20.29
C LYS A 30 32.42 -18.47 20.54
N GLN A 31 32.61 -17.56 21.50
CA GLN A 31 32.08 -16.20 21.36
C GLN A 31 32.68 -15.59 20.09
N ASN A 32 31.90 -15.58 19.01
CA ASN A 32 32.13 -14.61 17.94
C ASN A 32 31.57 -13.28 18.44
N ASN A 33 32.37 -12.54 19.22
CA ASN A 33 32.18 -11.11 19.42
C ASN A 33 32.52 -10.40 18.10
N THR A 34 31.67 -10.50 17.10
CA THR A 34 31.60 -9.45 16.08
C THR A 34 30.69 -8.38 16.67
N GLU A 35 31.28 -7.31 17.20
CA GLU A 35 30.51 -6.09 17.49
C GLU A 35 29.74 -5.74 16.22
N GLU A 36 28.42 -5.74 16.28
CA GLU A 36 27.61 -5.31 15.16
C GLU A 36 27.96 -3.86 14.85
N THR A 37 28.52 -3.62 13.67
CA THR A 37 28.96 -2.29 13.26
C THR A 37 27.74 -1.45 12.89
N ILE A 38 27.56 -0.31 13.55
CA ILE A 38 26.55 0.70 13.21
C ILE A 38 27.07 1.51 12.01
N GLN A 39 26.25 1.67 10.98
CA GLN A 39 26.60 2.39 9.75
C GLN A 39 25.69 3.61 9.58
N SER A 40 26.25 4.69 9.04
CA SER A 40 25.48 5.85 8.60
C SER A 40 25.10 5.66 7.13
N GLU A 41 23.84 5.90 6.83
CA GLU A 41 23.22 5.69 5.53
C GLU A 41 22.69 7.01 4.95
N THR A 42 22.42 7.01 3.66
CA THR A 42 21.74 8.16 3.04
C THR A 42 20.30 8.23 3.52
N PRO A 43 19.82 9.36 4.08
CA PRO A 43 18.44 9.47 4.50
C PRO A 43 17.43 9.25 3.38
N VAL A 44 16.39 8.46 3.67
CA VAL A 44 15.26 8.26 2.77
C VAL A 44 14.27 9.41 2.93
N ASN A 45 14.46 10.44 2.11
CA ASN A 45 13.62 11.65 2.10
C ASN A 45 12.27 11.43 1.40
N GLY A 46 11.43 12.47 1.42
CA GLY A 46 10.13 12.51 0.75
C GLY A 46 8.97 11.96 1.56
N ILE A 47 7.80 11.90 0.93
CA ILE A 47 6.53 11.55 1.58
C ILE A 47 6.45 10.10 2.05
N ARG A 48 5.50 9.78 2.93
CA ARG A 48 5.05 8.41 3.26
C ARG A 48 3.56 8.25 2.96
N ILE A 49 3.06 7.01 2.90
CA ILE A 49 1.62 6.73 2.84
C ILE A 49 1.25 5.92 4.07
N ALA A 50 0.41 6.47 4.94
CA ALA A 50 -0.09 5.77 6.11
C ALA A 50 -1.56 5.38 5.92
N TRP A 51 -1.91 4.14 6.24
CA TRP A 51 -3.20 3.53 5.94
C TRP A 51 -4.16 3.60 7.12
N ASP A 52 -5.42 3.93 6.86
CA ASP A 52 -6.45 4.13 7.87
C ASP A 52 -7.38 2.91 7.94
N TYR A 53 -7.19 2.07 8.95
CA TYR A 53 -8.01 0.89 9.21
C TYR A 53 -9.51 1.19 9.32
N THR A 54 -9.89 2.35 9.87
CA THR A 54 -11.30 2.71 10.07
C THR A 54 -12.03 2.93 8.74
N THR A 55 -11.29 3.07 7.64
CA THR A 55 -11.81 3.18 6.27
C THR A 55 -11.86 1.84 5.52
N LEU A 56 -11.44 0.73 6.13
CA LEU A 56 -11.50 -0.59 5.53
C LEU A 56 -12.96 -0.98 5.26
N ARG A 57 -13.32 -1.16 3.98
CA ARG A 57 -14.69 -1.47 3.56
C ARG A 57 -14.70 -2.50 2.45
N LYS A 58 -15.67 -3.42 2.49
CA LYS A 58 -15.99 -4.29 1.35
C LYS A 58 -16.67 -3.46 0.26
N VAL A 59 -16.18 -3.59 -0.97
CA VAL A 59 -16.72 -2.91 -2.16
C VAL A 59 -17.65 -3.84 -2.94
N SER A 60 -17.25 -5.10 -3.10
CA SER A 60 -18.08 -6.08 -3.81
C SER A 60 -19.32 -6.46 -2.99
N SER A 61 -20.34 -6.95 -3.68
CA SER A 61 -21.48 -7.62 -3.04
C SER A 61 -21.52 -9.08 -3.45
N SER A 62 -21.84 -9.95 -2.48
CA SER A 62 -22.09 -11.38 -2.66
C SER A 62 -23.58 -11.70 -2.55
N ALA A 63 -24.45 -10.69 -2.65
CA ALA A 63 -25.89 -10.84 -2.43
C ALA A 63 -26.58 -11.73 -3.49
N SER A 64 -25.95 -11.96 -4.64
CA SER A 64 -26.46 -12.90 -5.66
C SER A 64 -25.78 -14.28 -5.58
N GLY A 65 -25.04 -14.55 -4.51
CA GLY A 65 -24.42 -15.86 -4.25
C GLY A 65 -23.03 -16.03 -4.87
N GLU A 66 -22.37 -14.94 -5.27
CA GLU A 66 -21.08 -14.99 -5.94
C GLU A 66 -19.99 -15.56 -5.04
N LYS A 67 -19.18 -16.46 -5.60
CA LYS A 67 -18.05 -17.11 -4.90
C LYS A 67 -16.72 -16.42 -5.14
N TYR A 68 -16.59 -15.74 -6.27
CA TYR A 68 -15.43 -14.96 -6.62
C TYR A 68 -15.83 -13.54 -6.99
N CYS A 69 -15.24 -12.57 -6.28
CA CYS A 69 -15.13 -11.19 -6.71
C CYS A 69 -13.64 -10.78 -6.71
N GLY A 70 -13.20 -10.08 -7.75
CA GLY A 70 -11.81 -9.64 -7.83
C GLY A 70 -11.52 -8.70 -8.98
N TYR A 71 -10.23 -8.39 -9.18
CA TYR A 71 -9.72 -7.54 -10.26
C TYR A 71 -10.44 -6.18 -10.34
N ALA A 72 -10.47 -5.47 -9.21
CA ALA A 72 -11.21 -4.23 -9.11
C ALA A 72 -10.41 -3.01 -9.61
N ARG A 73 -11.10 -2.07 -10.25
CA ARG A 73 -10.58 -0.78 -10.70
C ARG A 73 -11.56 0.32 -10.32
N MET A 74 -11.04 1.44 -9.82
CA MET A 74 -11.86 2.54 -9.33
C MET A 74 -11.31 3.89 -9.78
N ILE A 75 -12.24 4.80 -10.04
CA ILE A 75 -11.99 6.21 -10.29
C ILE A 75 -12.95 7.06 -9.44
N GLN A 76 -12.53 8.29 -9.13
CA GLN A 76 -13.45 9.33 -8.70
C GLN A 76 -13.94 10.07 -9.94
N LEU A 77 -15.26 10.16 -10.11
CA LEU A 77 -15.89 10.84 -11.22
C LEU A 77 -15.91 12.36 -10.98
N HIS A 78 -16.19 13.13 -12.04
CA HIS A 78 -16.35 14.59 -11.96
C HIS A 78 -17.41 15.05 -10.93
N ASP A 79 -18.45 14.23 -10.68
CA ASP A 79 -19.50 14.48 -9.68
C ASP A 79 -19.04 14.16 -8.24
N GLN A 80 -17.74 13.89 -8.05
CA GLN A 80 -17.04 13.51 -6.81
C GLN A 80 -17.40 12.14 -6.25
N SER A 81 -18.33 11.40 -6.88
CA SER A 81 -18.64 10.03 -6.49
C SER A 81 -17.51 9.07 -6.89
N LEU A 82 -17.43 7.93 -6.20
CA LEU A 82 -16.53 6.85 -6.59
C LEU A 82 -17.30 5.84 -7.45
N MET A 83 -16.66 5.37 -8.51
CA MET A 83 -17.16 4.26 -9.32
C MET A 83 -16.11 3.16 -9.36
N CYS A 84 -16.53 1.94 -9.00
CA CYS A 84 -15.67 0.76 -9.02
C CYS A 84 -16.25 -0.29 -9.96
N VAL A 85 -15.42 -0.83 -10.86
CA VAL A 85 -15.71 -2.02 -11.66
C VAL A 85 -14.93 -3.20 -11.14
N TYR A 86 -15.49 -4.41 -11.23
CA TYR A 86 -14.84 -5.64 -10.77
C TYR A 86 -15.45 -6.88 -11.43
N GLU A 87 -14.70 -7.98 -11.41
CA GLU A 87 -15.20 -9.30 -11.82
C GLU A 87 -16.08 -9.93 -10.74
N ALA A 88 -17.16 -10.59 -11.14
CA ALA A 88 -18.02 -11.36 -10.23
C ALA A 88 -18.52 -12.65 -10.92
N ASP A 89 -17.91 -13.79 -10.56
CA ASP A 89 -18.18 -15.12 -11.15
C ASP A 89 -18.26 -15.12 -12.69
N GLY A 90 -17.32 -14.40 -13.34
CA GLY A 90 -17.22 -14.28 -14.80
C GLY A 90 -18.12 -13.21 -15.43
N ASN A 91 -18.80 -12.40 -14.63
CA ASN A 91 -19.45 -11.16 -15.07
C ASN A 91 -18.57 -9.95 -14.74
N ILE A 92 -18.84 -8.83 -15.37
CA ILE A 92 -18.32 -7.52 -14.95
C ILE A 92 -19.44 -6.72 -14.33
N LYS A 93 -19.18 -6.24 -13.12
CA LYS A 93 -20.12 -5.45 -12.33
C LYS A 93 -19.55 -4.07 -12.06
N VAL A 94 -20.45 -3.11 -11.88
CA VAL A 94 -20.15 -1.75 -11.44
C VAL A 94 -20.94 -1.41 -10.18
N VAL A 95 -20.30 -0.70 -9.26
CA VAL A 95 -20.91 -0.09 -8.07
C VAL A 95 -20.50 1.38 -7.96
N LYS A 96 -21.38 2.20 -7.37
CA LYS A 96 -21.16 3.63 -7.16
C LYS A 96 -21.28 3.97 -5.68
N SER A 97 -20.41 4.85 -5.19
CA SER A 97 -20.45 5.41 -3.84
C SER A 97 -20.56 6.93 -3.88
N LYS A 98 -21.49 7.50 -3.11
CA LYS A 98 -21.69 8.96 -2.99
C LYS A 98 -21.06 9.55 -1.72
N ASP A 99 -20.45 8.71 -0.89
CA ASP A 99 -19.91 9.05 0.43
C ASP A 99 -18.45 8.58 0.57
N LEU A 100 -17.72 8.64 -0.55
CA LEU A 100 -16.30 8.30 -0.68
C LEU A 100 -15.96 6.89 -0.17
N GLY A 101 -16.81 5.92 -0.46
CA GLY A 101 -16.59 4.50 -0.17
C GLY A 101 -17.11 4.02 1.19
N ASN A 102 -17.83 4.87 1.94
CA ASN A 102 -18.47 4.44 3.19
C ASN A 102 -19.64 3.47 2.93
N SER A 103 -20.38 3.67 1.84
CA SER A 103 -21.41 2.78 1.34
C SER A 103 -21.38 2.67 -0.19
N TRP A 104 -21.95 1.57 -0.71
CA TRP A 104 -21.96 1.24 -2.13
C TRP A 104 -23.37 0.91 -2.60
N SER A 105 -23.67 1.28 -3.84
CA SER A 105 -24.93 0.90 -4.51
C SER A 105 -25.05 -0.61 -4.68
N GLN A 106 -26.26 -1.09 -5.02
CA GLN A 106 -26.39 -2.45 -5.54
C GLN A 106 -25.55 -2.60 -6.82
N PRO A 107 -24.88 -3.76 -7.02
CA PRO A 107 -24.10 -3.98 -8.24
C PRO A 107 -24.97 -4.05 -9.49
N LEU A 108 -24.54 -3.36 -10.54
CA LEU A 108 -25.10 -3.47 -11.88
C LEU A 108 -24.17 -4.31 -12.75
N THR A 109 -24.68 -5.36 -13.39
CA THR A 109 -23.92 -6.14 -14.38
C THR A 109 -23.86 -5.36 -15.69
N ILE A 110 -22.66 -5.00 -16.15
CA ILE A 110 -22.42 -4.24 -17.39
C ILE A 110 -21.91 -5.12 -18.53
N ALA A 111 -21.34 -6.28 -18.21
CA ALA A 111 -21.05 -7.34 -19.17
C ALA A 111 -21.36 -8.69 -18.51
N ALA A 112 -22.36 -9.40 -19.03
CA ALA A 112 -22.77 -10.68 -18.49
C ALA A 112 -21.84 -11.81 -18.99
N ARG A 113 -21.57 -12.77 -18.12
CA ARG A 113 -20.92 -14.03 -18.48
C ARG A 113 -21.71 -14.70 -19.62
N GLN A 114 -20.99 -15.30 -20.56
CA GLN A 114 -21.57 -16.09 -21.65
C GLN A 114 -21.23 -17.56 -21.45
N GLU A 115 -21.98 -18.45 -22.10
CA GLU A 115 -21.68 -19.88 -22.05
C GLU A 115 -20.28 -20.17 -22.61
N GLY A 116 -19.40 -20.70 -21.76
CA GLY A 116 -18.02 -21.00 -22.12
C GLY A 116 -17.06 -19.80 -22.09
N ILE A 117 -17.52 -18.58 -21.79
CA ILE A 117 -16.70 -17.36 -21.79
C ILE A 117 -16.98 -16.50 -20.55
N ASN A 118 -15.95 -16.21 -19.77
CA ASN A 118 -15.99 -15.22 -18.69
C ASN A 118 -15.69 -13.82 -19.24
N MET A 119 -16.35 -12.80 -18.72
CA MET A 119 -15.97 -11.40 -18.92
C MET A 119 -15.04 -11.00 -17.77
N ALA A 120 -13.80 -10.66 -18.09
CA ALA A 120 -12.72 -10.56 -17.10
C ALA A 120 -11.90 -9.27 -17.23
N VAL A 121 -11.10 -9.02 -16.20
CA VAL A 121 -10.07 -8.00 -16.05
C VAL A 121 -10.48 -6.60 -16.51
N PRO A 122 -11.56 -6.03 -15.92
CA PRO A 122 -12.04 -4.73 -16.32
C PRO A 122 -11.07 -3.61 -15.92
N ASP A 123 -11.02 -2.54 -16.71
CA ASP A 123 -10.45 -1.24 -16.34
C ASP A 123 -11.38 -0.11 -16.74
N ILE A 124 -11.33 1.00 -16.01
CA ILE A 124 -12.29 2.11 -16.11
C ILE A 124 -11.59 3.45 -16.28
N LEU A 125 -12.12 4.27 -17.19
CA LEU A 125 -11.63 5.62 -17.47
C LEU A 125 -12.82 6.56 -17.68
N GLU A 126 -12.87 7.67 -16.95
CA GLU A 126 -13.74 8.80 -17.30
C GLU A 126 -13.03 9.66 -18.34
N LEU A 127 -13.70 9.89 -19.47
CA LEU A 127 -13.18 10.68 -20.58
C LEU A 127 -13.47 12.17 -20.35
N LYS A 128 -12.78 13.02 -21.12
CA LYS A 128 -12.96 14.49 -21.08
C LYS A 128 -14.38 14.96 -21.40
N ASP A 129 -15.13 14.20 -22.18
CA ASP A 129 -16.54 14.47 -22.46
C ASP A 129 -17.49 13.97 -21.35
N GLN A 130 -16.93 13.55 -20.21
CA GLN A 130 -17.61 12.99 -19.05
C GLN A 130 -18.32 11.64 -19.31
N SER A 131 -18.16 11.06 -20.50
CA SER A 131 -18.55 9.67 -20.71
C SER A 131 -17.56 8.73 -20.03
N ILE A 132 -18.07 7.59 -19.57
CA ILE A 132 -17.29 6.58 -18.85
C ILE A 132 -17.04 5.43 -19.80
N LEU A 133 -15.78 5.05 -19.96
CA LEU A 133 -15.34 3.91 -20.76
C LEU A 133 -14.91 2.79 -19.81
N VAL A 134 -15.44 1.59 -20.02
CA VAL A 134 -14.93 0.35 -19.42
C VAL A 134 -14.37 -0.52 -20.52
N CYS A 135 -13.14 -0.98 -20.35
CA CYS A 135 -12.53 -1.98 -21.21
C CYS A 135 -12.40 -3.31 -20.46
N TYR A 136 -12.47 -4.42 -21.18
CA TYR A 136 -12.45 -5.75 -20.59
C TYR A 136 -12.11 -6.86 -21.58
N ASN A 137 -11.93 -8.07 -21.06
CA ASN A 137 -11.41 -9.22 -21.78
C ASN A 137 -12.36 -10.43 -21.67
N PRO A 138 -13.13 -10.76 -22.72
CA PRO A 138 -13.75 -12.07 -22.83
C PRO A 138 -12.69 -13.19 -22.84
N ARG A 139 -12.77 -14.11 -21.86
CA ARG A 139 -11.84 -15.23 -21.62
C ARG A 139 -12.58 -16.57 -21.72
N PRO A 140 -12.37 -17.36 -22.78
CA PRO A 140 -12.89 -18.72 -22.86
C PRO A 140 -12.42 -19.59 -21.69
N TYR A 141 -13.35 -20.25 -21.00
CA TYR A 141 -13.05 -21.33 -20.04
C TYR A 141 -13.40 -22.72 -20.59
N LEU A 142 -14.08 -22.76 -21.75
CA LEU A 142 -14.29 -23.94 -22.57
C LEU A 142 -13.67 -23.68 -23.93
N THR A 143 -12.53 -24.33 -24.20
CA THR A 143 -11.76 -24.19 -25.45
C THR A 143 -12.58 -24.64 -26.66
N ASP A 144 -12.90 -23.69 -27.54
CA ASP A 144 -13.64 -23.92 -28.80
C ASP A 144 -13.29 -22.81 -29.81
N PRO A 145 -13.05 -23.11 -31.10
CA PRO A 145 -12.72 -22.08 -32.10
C PRO A 145 -13.75 -20.95 -32.26
N SER A 146 -15.01 -21.16 -31.88
CA SER A 146 -16.07 -20.13 -31.85
C SER A 146 -15.97 -19.18 -30.65
N ARG A 147 -15.12 -19.49 -29.66
CA ARG A 147 -14.95 -18.75 -28.41
C ARG A 147 -13.52 -18.25 -28.33
N ARG A 148 -13.31 -16.96 -28.63
CA ARG A 148 -11.98 -16.37 -28.71
C ARG A 148 -11.71 -15.46 -27.52
N PHE A 149 -10.44 -15.40 -27.11
CA PHE A 149 -9.96 -14.31 -26.26
C PHE A 149 -10.11 -13.00 -27.03
N ALA A 150 -10.62 -11.97 -26.37
CA ALA A 150 -10.89 -10.70 -27.03
C ALA A 150 -10.60 -9.51 -26.13
N ILE A 151 -10.51 -8.32 -26.73
CA ILE A 151 -10.55 -7.04 -26.03
C ILE A 151 -11.82 -6.31 -26.45
N ARG A 152 -12.61 -5.88 -25.47
CA ARG A 152 -13.86 -5.16 -25.67
C ARG A 152 -13.90 -3.86 -24.87
N THR A 153 -14.78 -2.97 -25.29
CA THR A 153 -15.14 -1.75 -24.56
C THR A 153 -16.65 -1.61 -24.47
N ILE A 154 -17.14 -0.91 -23.43
CA ILE A 154 -18.53 -0.49 -23.26
C ILE A 154 -18.56 0.91 -22.62
N LYS A 155 -19.57 1.72 -22.92
CA LYS A 155 -19.64 3.12 -22.48
C LYS A 155 -20.91 3.46 -21.69
N SER A 156 -20.78 4.40 -20.78
CA SER A 156 -21.91 5.11 -20.16
C SER A 156 -21.82 6.61 -20.45
N TYR A 157 -22.97 7.26 -20.65
CA TYR A 157 -23.10 8.68 -20.95
C TYR A 157 -23.96 9.43 -19.92
N ASP A 158 -24.40 8.73 -18.89
CA ASP A 158 -25.36 9.21 -17.88
C ASP A 158 -24.84 8.98 -16.45
N GLY A 159 -23.51 9.06 -16.28
CA GLY A 159 -22.86 8.92 -14.98
C GLY A 159 -22.89 7.50 -14.41
N GLY A 160 -22.98 6.48 -15.27
CA GLY A 160 -22.94 5.06 -14.93
C GLY A 160 -24.31 4.40 -14.72
N ILE A 161 -25.40 5.07 -15.07
CA ILE A 161 -26.77 4.54 -14.88
C ILE A 161 -27.09 3.49 -15.95
N SER A 162 -26.75 3.77 -17.21
CA SER A 162 -26.91 2.83 -18.34
C SER A 162 -25.62 2.67 -19.14
N TRP A 163 -25.49 1.52 -19.80
CA TRP A 163 -24.29 1.12 -20.52
C TRP A 163 -24.66 0.61 -21.91
N LYS A 164 -23.98 1.10 -22.94
CA LYS A 164 -24.24 0.80 -24.36
C LYS A 164 -22.97 0.97 -25.21
N ASP A 165 -23.12 0.84 -26.52
CA ASP A 165 -22.05 0.97 -27.51
C ASP A 165 -20.88 0.01 -27.24
N GLU A 166 -21.20 -1.25 -26.93
CA GLU A 166 -20.18 -2.29 -26.79
C GLU A 166 -19.43 -2.51 -28.11
N ARG A 167 -18.10 -2.59 -28.04
CA ARG A 167 -17.25 -2.80 -29.23
C ARG A 167 -16.22 -3.88 -28.99
N LEU A 168 -16.11 -4.78 -29.97
CA LEU A 168 -14.98 -5.69 -30.12
C LEU A 168 -13.82 -4.95 -30.79
N LEU A 169 -12.68 -4.91 -30.11
CA LEU A 169 -11.49 -4.18 -30.58
C LEU A 169 -10.42 -5.10 -31.14
N TYR A 170 -10.27 -6.30 -30.57
CA TYR A 170 -9.28 -7.28 -30.97
C TYR A 170 -9.74 -8.70 -30.60
N GLU A 171 -9.34 -9.68 -31.41
CA GLU A 171 -9.51 -11.11 -31.13
C GLU A 171 -8.16 -11.82 -31.26
N ALA A 172 -7.81 -12.59 -30.24
CA ALA A 172 -6.65 -13.48 -30.24
C ALA A 172 -7.09 -14.91 -30.58
N GLY A 173 -6.34 -15.92 -30.15
CA GLY A 173 -6.73 -17.32 -30.28
C GLY A 173 -7.86 -17.72 -29.33
N TYR A 174 -8.07 -19.03 -29.21
CA TYR A 174 -9.11 -19.65 -28.38
C TYR A 174 -8.52 -20.58 -27.31
N GLN A 175 -7.19 -20.72 -27.27
CA GLN A 175 -6.45 -21.47 -26.26
C GLN A 175 -5.82 -20.49 -25.28
N PHE A 176 -5.50 -20.97 -24.09
CA PHE A 176 -4.94 -20.11 -23.05
C PHE A 176 -3.60 -19.53 -23.47
N GLU A 177 -2.73 -20.32 -24.09
CA GLU A 177 -1.38 -19.95 -24.53
C GLU A 177 -1.31 -18.96 -25.71
N ASN A 178 -2.44 -18.62 -26.34
CA ASN A 178 -2.49 -17.71 -27.49
C ASN A 178 -3.56 -16.62 -27.32
N GLY A 179 -3.76 -16.18 -26.08
CA GLY A 179 -4.77 -15.21 -25.70
C GLY A 179 -4.36 -13.74 -25.87
N CYS A 180 -5.23 -12.88 -25.34
CA CYS A 180 -4.96 -11.47 -25.08
C CYS A 180 -5.59 -11.08 -23.75
N TRP A 181 -5.00 -10.11 -23.05
CA TRP A 181 -5.21 -9.93 -21.62
C TRP A 181 -5.13 -8.47 -21.17
N GLU A 182 -5.72 -8.21 -20.00
CA GLU A 182 -5.58 -6.99 -19.20
C GLU A 182 -5.61 -5.67 -19.99
N PRO A 183 -6.74 -5.31 -20.62
CA PRO A 183 -6.84 -3.99 -21.24
C PRO A 183 -6.84 -2.89 -20.18
N ALA A 184 -6.10 -1.82 -20.44
CA ALA A 184 -6.09 -0.60 -19.64
C ALA A 184 -5.91 0.63 -20.54
N ALA A 185 -6.51 1.76 -20.17
CA ALA A 185 -6.58 2.92 -21.06
C ALA A 185 -6.18 4.24 -20.40
N VAL A 186 -5.67 5.17 -21.22
CA VAL A 186 -5.41 6.57 -20.84
C VAL A 186 -5.90 7.50 -21.96
N GLN A 187 -6.39 8.69 -21.61
CA GLN A 187 -6.73 9.73 -22.59
C GLN A 187 -5.69 10.85 -22.59
N LEU A 188 -5.15 11.16 -23.75
CA LEU A 188 -4.12 12.17 -23.97
C LEU A 188 -4.69 13.60 -24.01
N PRO A 189 -3.83 14.65 -23.90
CA PRO A 189 -4.24 16.05 -23.97
C PRO A 189 -5.05 16.42 -25.23
N ASN A 190 -4.74 15.82 -26.38
CA ASN A 190 -5.44 16.04 -27.65
C ASN A 190 -6.80 15.30 -27.75
N GLY A 191 -7.18 14.49 -26.76
CA GLY A 191 -8.41 13.71 -26.75
C GLY A 191 -8.26 12.27 -27.24
N GLU A 192 -7.10 11.89 -27.80
CA GLU A 192 -6.79 10.52 -28.20
C GLU A 192 -6.86 9.59 -26.98
N ILE A 193 -7.57 8.48 -27.11
CA ILE A 193 -7.56 7.39 -26.13
C ILE A 193 -6.55 6.35 -26.62
N GLN A 194 -5.66 5.92 -25.73
CA GLN A 194 -4.75 4.81 -25.96
C GLN A 194 -5.13 3.66 -25.03
N LEU A 195 -5.44 2.50 -25.61
CA LEU A 195 -5.76 1.27 -24.89
C LEU A 195 -4.63 0.26 -25.09
N PHE A 196 -4.00 -0.12 -23.99
CA PHE A 196 -2.89 -1.07 -23.92
C PHE A 196 -3.41 -2.42 -23.44
N PHE A 197 -2.87 -3.52 -23.97
CA PHE A 197 -3.22 -4.87 -23.55
C PHE A 197 -2.06 -5.83 -23.81
N ALA A 198 -1.98 -6.90 -23.02
CA ALA A 198 -1.01 -7.96 -23.23
C ALA A 198 -1.48 -8.91 -24.35
N ASN A 199 -0.58 -9.31 -25.24
CA ASN A 199 -0.94 -10.02 -26.48
C ASN A 199 0.01 -11.19 -26.78
N GLU A 200 -0.53 -12.40 -26.74
CA GLU A 200 0.13 -13.64 -27.18
C GLU A 200 -0.40 -14.13 -28.53
N GLY A 201 -1.55 -13.59 -29.00
CA GLY A 201 -2.27 -14.12 -30.16
C GLY A 201 -1.49 -14.09 -31.47
N ILE A 202 -0.38 -13.34 -31.54
CA ILE A 202 0.54 -13.32 -32.69
C ILE A 202 1.73 -14.29 -32.55
N TYR A 203 1.84 -14.99 -31.43
CA TYR A 203 2.91 -15.94 -31.09
C TYR A 203 2.36 -17.36 -30.84
N PRO A 204 1.69 -18.00 -31.81
CA PRO A 204 1.03 -19.30 -31.59
C PRO A 204 1.98 -20.49 -31.33
N TYR A 205 3.30 -20.27 -31.34
CA TYR A 205 4.32 -21.31 -31.23
C TYR A 205 5.38 -20.99 -30.16
N SER A 206 5.15 -20.00 -29.30
CA SER A 206 6.00 -19.66 -28.16
C SER A 206 5.15 -19.10 -27.01
N ASP A 207 5.72 -19.06 -25.80
CA ASP A 207 5.05 -18.45 -24.63
C ASP A 207 5.26 -16.92 -24.57
N GLU A 208 5.62 -16.30 -25.69
CA GLU A 208 5.94 -14.87 -25.77
C GLU A 208 4.70 -13.99 -25.64
N GLN A 209 4.87 -12.85 -24.99
CA GLN A 209 3.80 -11.88 -24.79
C GLN A 209 4.35 -10.45 -24.93
N ASN A 210 3.71 -9.63 -25.76
CA ASN A 210 4.02 -8.21 -25.91
C ASN A 210 2.93 -7.32 -25.30
N ILE A 211 3.22 -6.03 -25.15
CA ILE A 211 2.18 -5.02 -24.94
C ILE A 211 1.80 -4.40 -26.29
N SER A 212 0.54 -4.58 -26.66
CA SER A 212 -0.09 -4.03 -27.85
C SER A 212 -0.95 -2.82 -27.48
N MET A 213 -1.08 -1.86 -28.40
CA MET A 213 -1.83 -0.62 -28.21
C MET A 213 -2.79 -0.36 -29.38
N LEU A 214 -4.02 0.00 -29.07
CA LEU A 214 -5.02 0.55 -30.00
C LEU A 214 -5.31 2.01 -29.64
N SER A 215 -5.66 2.83 -30.63
CA SER A 215 -5.98 4.24 -30.44
C SER A 215 -7.37 4.61 -30.95
N SER A 216 -8.00 5.59 -30.31
CA SER A 216 -9.27 6.18 -30.72
C SER A 216 -9.18 7.70 -30.67
N ALA A 217 -9.65 8.39 -31.71
CA ALA A 217 -9.65 9.85 -31.81
C ALA A 217 -11.05 10.47 -31.59
N ASP A 218 -12.06 9.64 -31.33
CA ASP A 218 -13.49 10.00 -31.28
C ASP A 218 -14.17 9.46 -30.02
N ASN A 219 -13.50 9.59 -28.88
CA ASN A 219 -13.99 9.17 -27.56
C ASN A 219 -14.41 7.69 -27.48
N GLY A 220 -13.75 6.81 -28.23
CA GLY A 220 -13.95 5.36 -28.19
C GLY A 220 -14.99 4.84 -29.18
N MET A 221 -15.48 5.67 -30.11
CA MET A 221 -16.49 5.28 -31.09
C MET A 221 -15.91 4.52 -32.29
N SER A 222 -14.65 4.77 -32.65
CA SER A 222 -13.87 3.99 -33.59
C SER A 222 -12.43 3.86 -33.13
N TRP A 223 -11.76 2.81 -33.62
CA TRP A 223 -10.42 2.44 -33.17
C TRP A 223 -9.52 2.13 -34.37
N SER A 224 -8.21 2.28 -34.17
CA SER A 224 -7.19 1.87 -35.14
C SER A 224 -7.40 0.42 -35.58
N LYS A 225 -7.30 0.13 -36.88
CA LYS A 225 -7.59 -1.19 -37.45
C LYS A 225 -6.68 -2.31 -36.93
N SER A 226 -5.43 -1.99 -36.60
CA SER A 226 -4.44 -2.96 -36.16
C SER A 226 -3.69 -2.42 -34.93
N PRO A 227 -3.41 -3.27 -33.93
CA PRO A 227 -2.65 -2.86 -32.76
C PRO A 227 -1.19 -2.59 -33.12
N LYS A 228 -0.58 -1.64 -32.40
CA LYS A 228 0.85 -1.34 -32.43
C LYS A 228 1.55 -2.04 -31.27
N ILE A 229 2.67 -2.71 -31.51
CA ILE A 229 3.49 -3.27 -30.42
C ILE A 229 4.31 -2.14 -29.79
N VAL A 230 4.03 -1.80 -28.53
CA VAL A 230 4.69 -0.69 -27.82
C VAL A 230 5.76 -1.16 -26.84
N SER A 231 5.69 -2.40 -26.36
CA SER A 231 6.73 -3.03 -25.52
C SER A 231 6.88 -4.49 -25.86
N PHE A 232 8.13 -4.95 -25.98
CA PHE A 232 8.41 -6.38 -26.19
C PHE A 232 9.81 -6.78 -25.72
N ARG A 233 9.89 -7.85 -24.94
CA ARG A 233 11.13 -8.55 -24.61
C ARG A 233 11.09 -9.94 -25.28
N ALA A 234 11.96 -10.17 -26.25
CA ALA A 234 12.02 -11.45 -26.97
C ALA A 234 12.22 -12.65 -26.02
N GLY A 235 11.49 -13.73 -26.27
CA GLY A 235 11.48 -14.95 -25.46
C GLY A 235 10.80 -14.83 -24.10
N LYS A 236 10.11 -13.71 -23.82
CA LYS A 236 9.62 -13.34 -22.49
C LYS A 236 8.20 -12.76 -22.57
N ARG A 237 7.65 -12.42 -21.41
CA ARG A 237 6.27 -11.99 -21.23
C ARG A 237 6.20 -10.63 -20.56
N ASP A 238 5.87 -9.61 -21.34
CA ASP A 238 5.43 -8.32 -20.81
C ASP A 238 3.92 -8.39 -20.53
N GLY A 239 3.49 -8.22 -19.29
CA GLY A 239 2.09 -8.39 -18.88
C GLY A 239 1.51 -7.24 -18.06
N MET A 240 0.17 -7.26 -17.91
CA MET A 240 -0.59 -6.37 -17.02
C MET A 240 -0.24 -4.87 -17.13
N PRO A 241 -0.38 -4.24 -18.31
CA PRO A 241 -0.04 -2.84 -18.48
C PRO A 241 -0.95 -1.94 -17.63
N SER A 242 -0.38 -0.96 -16.92
CA SER A 242 -1.12 0.09 -16.21
C SER A 242 -0.62 1.47 -16.65
N PRO A 243 -1.31 2.13 -17.61
CA PRO A 243 -0.86 3.39 -18.20
C PRO A 243 -1.20 4.61 -17.34
N LEU A 244 -0.33 5.61 -17.43
CA LEU A 244 -0.43 6.90 -16.78
C LEU A 244 0.18 7.98 -17.68
N LEU A 245 -0.57 9.06 -17.90
CA LEU A 245 0.00 10.31 -18.39
C LEU A 245 0.56 11.07 -17.18
N LEU A 246 1.88 11.32 -17.17
CA LEU A 246 2.49 12.06 -16.06
C LEU A 246 2.01 13.52 -16.06
N LYS A 247 1.89 14.09 -14.86
CA LYS A 247 1.51 15.49 -14.62
C LYS A 247 2.43 16.52 -15.27
N ASN A 248 3.64 16.12 -15.67
CA ASN A 248 4.52 16.97 -16.47
C ASN A 248 3.95 17.29 -17.87
N GLY A 249 2.88 16.58 -18.28
CA GLY A 249 2.16 16.79 -19.53
C GLY A 249 2.96 16.40 -20.77
N LYS A 250 4.04 15.62 -20.61
CA LYS A 250 5.02 15.30 -21.66
C LYS A 250 5.24 13.82 -21.82
N ASP A 251 5.08 13.02 -20.77
CA ASP A 251 5.45 11.61 -20.77
C ASP A 251 4.25 10.70 -20.51
N ILE A 252 4.17 9.63 -21.29
CA ILE A 252 3.29 8.49 -21.05
C ILE A 252 4.17 7.38 -20.47
N VAL A 253 3.78 6.87 -19.31
CA VAL A 253 4.46 5.75 -18.66
C VAL A 253 3.42 4.68 -18.37
N PHE A 254 3.77 3.41 -18.57
CA PHE A 254 2.97 2.32 -18.04
C PHE A 254 3.84 1.33 -17.27
N SER A 255 3.31 0.80 -16.17
CA SER A 255 3.95 -0.32 -15.47
C SER A 255 3.56 -1.64 -16.12
N ILE A 256 4.46 -2.62 -16.08
CA ILE A 256 4.23 -4.01 -16.51
C ILE A 256 4.83 -4.98 -15.49
N GLU A 257 4.32 -6.21 -15.46
CA GLU A 257 5.11 -7.34 -14.97
C GLU A 257 6.00 -7.89 -16.09
N ASP A 258 7.29 -8.06 -15.79
CA ASP A 258 8.32 -8.53 -16.72
C ASP A 258 9.03 -9.76 -16.11
N ASN A 259 9.03 -10.89 -16.83
CA ASN A 259 9.70 -12.13 -16.42
C ASN A 259 11.08 -12.35 -17.10
N GLY A 260 11.75 -11.28 -17.50
CA GLY A 260 13.04 -11.29 -18.18
C GLY A 260 14.15 -12.09 -17.49
N PHE A 261 13.99 -12.40 -16.21
CA PHE A 261 14.95 -13.09 -15.33
C PHE A 261 14.37 -14.44 -14.91
N THR A 262 13.95 -14.59 -13.64
CA THR A 262 13.25 -15.77 -13.11
C THR A 262 11.74 -15.49 -12.93
N ASN A 263 11.35 -14.86 -11.82
CA ASN A 263 9.95 -14.48 -11.56
C ASN A 263 9.62 -13.10 -12.13
N PHE A 264 8.32 -12.80 -12.22
CA PHE A 264 7.83 -11.47 -12.56
C PHE A 264 8.37 -10.41 -11.60
N LYS A 265 8.75 -9.26 -12.18
CA LYS A 265 9.14 -8.04 -11.49
C LYS A 265 8.44 -6.83 -12.09
N PRO A 266 8.16 -5.78 -11.31
CA PRO A 266 7.59 -4.55 -11.84
C PRO A 266 8.64 -3.78 -12.66
N TYR A 267 8.27 -3.41 -13.88
CA TYR A 267 9.03 -2.56 -14.78
C TYR A 267 8.18 -1.39 -15.28
N LEU A 268 8.83 -0.28 -15.64
CA LEU A 268 8.21 0.89 -16.25
C LEU A 268 8.66 0.99 -17.71
N ILE A 269 7.68 1.21 -18.58
CA ILE A 269 7.87 1.47 -20.00
C ILE A 269 7.43 2.90 -20.27
N ARG A 270 8.25 3.68 -21.00
CA ARG A 270 8.00 5.11 -21.23
C ARG A 270 8.08 5.53 -22.70
N SER A 271 7.32 6.55 -23.06
CA SER A 271 7.43 7.30 -24.31
C SER A 271 7.03 8.75 -24.06
N THR A 272 7.60 9.69 -24.81
CA THR A 272 7.13 11.08 -24.78
C THR A 272 5.88 11.22 -25.64
N LEU A 273 5.02 12.21 -25.37
CA LEU A 273 3.87 12.54 -26.21
C LEU A 273 4.27 12.87 -27.65
N GLN A 274 5.46 13.45 -27.85
CA GLN A 274 5.96 13.77 -29.18
C GLN A 274 6.37 12.50 -29.95
N ASN A 275 7.04 11.56 -29.27
CA ASN A 275 7.44 10.29 -29.87
C ASN A 275 6.22 9.38 -30.08
N ASN A 276 5.27 9.39 -29.16
CA ASN A 276 4.02 8.63 -29.19
C ASN A 276 4.20 7.19 -29.68
N TRP A 277 5.07 6.45 -28.99
CA TRP A 277 5.37 5.05 -29.27
C TRP A 277 5.90 4.77 -30.67
N GLN A 278 6.50 5.74 -31.38
CA GLN A 278 6.99 5.55 -32.76
C GLN A 278 7.81 4.27 -32.95
N GLU A 279 8.56 3.88 -31.92
CA GLU A 279 9.34 2.64 -31.87
C GLU A 279 8.87 1.76 -30.70
N THR A 280 9.02 0.44 -30.85
CA THR A 280 8.77 -0.53 -29.79
C THR A 280 9.86 -0.48 -28.72
N VAL A 281 9.47 -0.43 -27.45
CA VAL A 281 10.41 -0.47 -26.32
C VAL A 281 10.91 -1.91 -26.10
N SER A 282 12.13 -2.17 -26.54
CA SER A 282 12.78 -3.48 -26.43
C SER A 282 13.38 -3.76 -25.04
N ALA A 283 13.94 -4.96 -24.88
CA ALA A 283 14.67 -5.38 -23.68
C ALA A 283 15.89 -4.51 -23.34
N GLN A 284 16.54 -3.93 -24.35
CA GLN A 284 17.76 -3.11 -24.23
C GLN A 284 17.46 -1.59 -24.25
N SER A 285 16.19 -1.21 -24.41
CA SER A 285 15.82 0.19 -24.49
C SER A 285 16.03 0.89 -23.16
N THR A 286 16.58 2.11 -23.19
CA THR A 286 16.66 2.98 -22.01
C THR A 286 15.29 3.39 -21.47
N ASN A 287 14.24 3.22 -22.28
CA ASN A 287 12.85 3.47 -21.92
C ASN A 287 12.18 2.28 -21.21
N ARG A 288 12.92 1.22 -20.86
CA ARG A 288 12.51 0.13 -19.99
C ARG A 288 13.33 0.18 -18.70
N ASN A 289 12.69 0.41 -17.57
CA ASN A 289 13.39 0.56 -16.28
C ASN A 289 12.80 -0.38 -15.22
N TYR A 290 13.66 -1.04 -14.44
CA TYR A 290 13.24 -1.74 -13.23
C TYR A 290 12.61 -0.72 -12.27
N ALA A 291 11.47 -1.04 -11.67
CA ALA A 291 10.71 -0.07 -10.91
C ALA A 291 11.35 0.30 -9.57
N LEU A 292 11.73 -0.72 -8.79
CA LEU A 292 12.05 -0.54 -7.39
C LEU A 292 13.47 -0.01 -7.22
N PHE A 293 13.65 0.94 -6.30
CA PHE A 293 14.97 1.44 -5.93
C PHE A 293 15.81 0.33 -5.31
N GLU A 294 15.23 -0.40 -4.35
CA GLU A 294 15.81 -1.61 -3.80
C GLU A 294 15.40 -2.82 -4.63
N LYS A 295 16.39 -3.55 -5.15
CA LYS A 295 16.12 -4.76 -5.93
C LYS A 295 15.61 -5.86 -5.02
N ILE A 296 14.50 -6.45 -5.44
CA ILE A 296 14.00 -7.73 -4.93
C ILE A 296 14.73 -8.86 -5.67
N ASP A 297 15.12 -9.90 -4.94
CA ASP A 297 15.70 -11.12 -5.48
C ASP A 297 14.86 -11.69 -6.65
N ASP A 298 15.52 -12.17 -7.69
CA ASP A 298 14.87 -12.67 -8.90
C ASP A 298 13.93 -13.86 -8.63
N GLU A 299 14.18 -14.65 -7.58
CA GLU A 299 13.36 -15.79 -7.17
C GLU A 299 12.07 -15.37 -6.44
N ILE A 300 12.00 -14.16 -5.87
CA ILE A 300 10.80 -13.69 -5.16
C ILE A 300 9.77 -13.13 -6.14
N TYR A 301 8.52 -13.57 -6.04
CA TYR A 301 7.46 -13.08 -6.92
C TYR A 301 7.06 -11.63 -6.57
N ALA A 302 7.01 -10.76 -7.59
CA ALA A 302 6.48 -9.39 -7.50
C ALA A 302 5.83 -8.98 -8.83
N GLY A 303 4.53 -9.24 -8.98
CA GLY A 303 3.79 -9.07 -10.24
C GLY A 303 2.61 -8.11 -10.14
N ALA A 304 1.80 -8.07 -11.20
CA ALA A 304 0.57 -7.28 -11.34
C ALA A 304 0.67 -5.81 -10.86
N PRO A 305 1.58 -5.01 -11.41
CA PRO A 305 1.74 -3.64 -10.95
C PRO A 305 0.61 -2.70 -11.40
N TYR A 306 0.37 -1.65 -10.61
CA TYR A 306 -0.61 -0.61 -10.94
C TYR A 306 -0.10 0.78 -10.56
N LEU A 307 -0.08 1.71 -11.51
CA LEU A 307 0.60 3.01 -11.40
C LEU A 307 -0.39 4.18 -11.28
N ARG A 308 -0.12 5.10 -10.35
CA ARG A 308 -0.82 6.37 -10.17
C ARG A 308 0.14 7.49 -9.79
N GLN A 309 -0.35 8.72 -9.74
CA GLN A 309 0.42 9.90 -9.34
C GLN A 309 -0.39 10.77 -8.39
N LEU A 310 0.25 11.18 -7.31
CA LEU A 310 -0.30 12.08 -6.31
C LEU A 310 -0.44 13.50 -6.86
N GLN A 311 -1.24 14.30 -6.17
CA GLN A 311 -1.43 15.69 -6.51
C GLN A 311 -0.15 16.50 -6.41
N SER A 312 0.66 16.19 -5.40
CA SER A 312 2.00 16.75 -5.12
C SER A 312 3.06 16.39 -6.16
N GLY A 313 2.81 15.39 -7.02
CA GLY A 313 3.67 15.04 -8.15
C GLY A 313 4.33 13.68 -8.01
N GLU A 314 4.52 13.16 -6.80
CA GLU A 314 5.11 11.83 -6.59
C GLU A 314 4.25 10.73 -7.23
N THR A 315 4.92 9.73 -7.79
CA THR A 315 4.24 8.55 -8.33
C THR A 315 4.09 7.48 -7.27
N ILE A 316 3.04 6.67 -7.38
CA ILE A 316 2.77 5.55 -6.49
C ILE A 316 2.51 4.30 -7.32
N LEU A 317 3.10 3.19 -6.92
CA LEU A 317 3.00 1.91 -7.61
C LEU A 317 2.58 0.86 -6.59
N SER A 318 1.48 0.16 -6.87
CA SER A 318 1.21 -1.10 -6.17
C SER A 318 1.75 -2.26 -6.96
N TYR A 319 2.11 -3.35 -6.28
CA TYR A 319 2.34 -4.66 -6.87
C TYR A 319 1.90 -5.74 -5.87
N GLN A 320 1.65 -6.96 -6.32
CA GLN A 320 1.43 -8.10 -5.43
C GLN A 320 2.75 -8.86 -5.27
N GLY A 321 3.19 -9.02 -4.03
CA GLY A 321 4.52 -9.53 -3.71
C GLY A 321 4.51 -10.59 -2.62
N THR A 322 5.49 -11.49 -2.67
CA THR A 322 5.68 -12.56 -1.67
C THR A 322 6.85 -12.28 -0.72
N GLU A 323 7.41 -11.06 -0.73
CA GLU A 323 8.41 -10.67 0.28
C GLU A 323 7.85 -10.87 1.68
N ASP A 324 8.63 -11.53 2.53
CA ASP A 324 8.30 -11.91 3.91
C ASP A 324 7.12 -12.88 4.05
N ARG A 325 6.76 -13.57 2.95
CA ARG A 325 5.66 -14.54 2.89
C ARG A 325 6.13 -15.87 2.30
N THR A 326 5.23 -16.86 2.32
CA THR A 326 5.48 -18.07 1.54
C THR A 326 5.57 -17.68 0.07
N ASN A 327 6.67 -18.02 -0.61
CA ASN A 327 6.93 -17.63 -1.99
C ASN A 327 6.04 -18.38 -3.01
N LYS A 328 4.75 -18.09 -2.98
CA LYS A 328 3.72 -18.56 -3.90
C LYS A 328 2.74 -17.41 -4.15
N MET A 329 2.34 -17.20 -5.40
CA MET A 329 1.43 -16.12 -5.78
C MET A 329 0.13 -16.13 -4.96
N ASP A 330 -0.43 -17.30 -4.65
CA ASP A 330 -1.65 -17.45 -3.82
C ASP A 330 -1.51 -16.91 -2.40
N PHE A 331 -0.29 -16.67 -1.93
CA PHE A 331 0.01 -16.06 -0.64
C PHE A 331 0.65 -14.69 -0.79
N SER A 332 0.59 -14.06 -1.96
CA SER A 332 1.07 -12.69 -2.13
C SER A 332 0.12 -11.68 -1.48
N GLU A 333 0.65 -10.51 -1.15
CA GLU A 333 -0.10 -9.38 -0.64
C GLU A 333 0.25 -8.11 -1.40
N MET A 334 -0.61 -7.09 -1.28
CA MET A 334 -0.37 -5.79 -1.87
C MET A 334 0.79 -5.08 -1.18
N LYS A 335 1.80 -4.69 -1.94
CA LYS A 335 2.83 -3.73 -1.56
C LYS A 335 2.55 -2.41 -2.31
N VAL A 336 2.80 -1.28 -1.66
CA VAL A 336 2.72 0.07 -2.26
C VAL A 336 4.03 0.79 -2.04
N VAL A 337 4.64 1.28 -3.11
CA VAL A 337 5.91 2.01 -3.12
C VAL A 337 5.73 3.37 -3.78
N ILE A 338 6.61 4.31 -3.44
CA ILE A 338 6.53 5.71 -3.85
C ILE A 338 7.75 6.06 -4.68
N GLY A 339 7.53 6.50 -5.91
CA GLY A 339 8.54 7.01 -6.83
C GLY A 339 8.52 8.54 -6.91
N ASP A 340 9.47 9.10 -7.64
CA ASP A 340 9.51 10.53 -7.95
C ASP A 340 8.46 10.92 -9.00
N GLU A 341 8.42 12.20 -9.37
CA GLU A 341 7.48 12.75 -10.35
C GLU A 341 7.69 12.25 -11.79
N ASN A 342 8.79 11.55 -12.04
CA ASN A 342 9.19 11.00 -13.34
C ASN A 342 8.97 9.48 -13.43
N ALA A 343 8.23 8.90 -12.47
CA ALA A 343 7.99 7.46 -12.33
C ALA A 343 9.29 6.65 -12.24
N LEU A 344 10.21 7.10 -11.37
CA LEU A 344 11.47 6.43 -11.07
C LEU A 344 11.66 6.26 -9.55
N ASN A 345 12.65 5.46 -9.16
CA ASN A 345 13.15 5.37 -7.79
C ASN A 345 12.10 4.97 -6.74
N PHE A 346 11.26 3.97 -7.06
CA PHE A 346 10.19 3.54 -6.16
C PHE A 346 10.74 2.89 -4.88
N SER A 347 10.47 3.52 -3.74
CA SER A 347 10.96 3.14 -2.41
C SER A 347 9.87 3.30 -1.34
N ARG A 348 10.22 3.37 -0.06
CA ARG A 348 9.29 3.66 1.06
C ARG A 348 8.07 2.75 1.05
N LYS A 349 8.34 1.46 0.95
CA LYS A 349 7.34 0.40 0.84
C LYS A 349 6.40 0.42 2.04
N SER A 350 5.11 0.32 1.76
CA SER A 350 4.04 0.07 2.74
C SER A 350 3.20 -1.13 2.27
N VAL A 351 2.47 -1.74 3.19
CA VAL A 351 1.54 -2.85 2.90
C VAL A 351 0.17 -2.36 3.35
N PRO A 352 -0.85 -2.14 2.50
CA PRO A 352 -2.10 -1.51 2.95
C PRO A 352 -2.99 -2.42 3.80
N PHE A 353 -3.06 -3.71 3.42
CA PHE A 353 -3.96 -4.68 4.03
C PHE A 353 -3.21 -5.62 4.96
N VAL A 354 -3.53 -5.59 6.26
CA VAL A 354 -3.01 -6.56 7.22
C VAL A 354 -3.82 -7.86 7.08
N ILE A 355 -3.24 -8.86 6.41
CA ILE A 355 -3.90 -10.15 6.16
C ILE A 355 -3.06 -11.33 6.69
N PRO A 356 -3.70 -12.43 7.13
CA PRO A 356 -2.98 -13.62 7.58
C PRO A 356 -2.04 -14.19 6.51
N ALA A 357 -0.96 -14.85 6.94
CA ALA A 357 0.10 -15.35 6.06
C ALA A 357 -0.36 -16.41 5.03
N ASP A 358 -1.45 -17.12 5.32
CA ASP A 358 -2.08 -18.15 4.48
C ASP A 358 -3.20 -17.60 3.59
N LYS A 359 -3.38 -16.27 3.56
CA LYS A 359 -4.39 -15.56 2.75
C LYS A 359 -3.74 -14.76 1.63
N SER A 360 -4.57 -14.32 0.68
CA SER A 360 -4.14 -13.63 -0.53
C SER A 360 -4.62 -12.18 -0.57
N GLY A 361 -3.83 -11.31 -1.19
CA GLY A 361 -4.19 -9.94 -1.57
C GLY A 361 -3.78 -9.67 -3.02
N LEU A 362 -4.67 -9.97 -3.95
CA LEU A 362 -4.39 -10.09 -5.38
C LEU A 362 -5.11 -9.03 -6.22
N TRP A 363 -4.62 -8.85 -7.45
CA TRP A 363 -5.24 -8.03 -8.49
C TRP A 363 -5.45 -6.58 -8.06
N ASN A 364 -4.44 -6.08 -7.36
CA ASN A 364 -4.49 -4.82 -6.65
C ASN A 364 -4.61 -3.62 -7.59
N SER A 365 -5.17 -2.53 -7.10
CA SER A 365 -5.14 -1.24 -7.80
C SER A 365 -5.14 -0.06 -6.84
N LEU A 366 -4.83 1.11 -7.38
CA LEU A 366 -4.74 2.37 -6.67
C LEU A 366 -5.59 3.44 -7.35
N SER A 367 -6.18 4.32 -6.55
CA SER A 367 -6.80 5.58 -6.99
C SER A 367 -6.26 6.73 -6.15
N VAL A 368 -6.17 7.93 -6.73
CA VAL A 368 -5.88 9.16 -6.00
C VAL A 368 -7.09 10.07 -6.18
N ILE A 369 -7.73 10.44 -5.07
CA ILE A 369 -8.95 11.26 -5.08
C ILE A 369 -8.65 12.73 -4.75
N GLN A 370 -9.65 13.61 -4.84
CA GLN A 370 -9.49 15.07 -4.88
C GLN A 370 -8.73 15.69 -3.69
N ASP A 371 -8.72 15.06 -2.51
CA ASP A 371 -7.99 15.53 -1.33
C ASP A 371 -6.58 14.90 -1.20
N ASN A 372 -6.06 14.35 -2.29
CA ASN A 372 -4.80 13.59 -2.34
C ASN A 372 -4.82 12.30 -1.51
N THR A 373 -5.99 11.84 -1.07
CA THR A 373 -6.15 10.51 -0.44
C THR A 373 -5.91 9.42 -1.48
N VAL A 374 -5.09 8.44 -1.09
CA VAL A 374 -4.87 7.22 -1.86
C VAL A 374 -5.95 6.22 -1.45
N VAL A 375 -6.57 5.55 -2.42
CA VAL A 375 -7.45 4.41 -2.16
C VAL A 375 -6.81 3.17 -2.75
N ALA A 376 -6.53 2.18 -1.90
CA ALA A 376 -6.04 0.87 -2.31
C ALA A 376 -7.19 -0.12 -2.40
N LEU A 377 -7.18 -0.95 -3.44
CA LEU A 377 -8.13 -2.04 -3.65
C LEU A 377 -7.38 -3.37 -3.73
N THR A 378 -7.94 -4.40 -3.10
CA THR A 378 -7.42 -5.77 -3.18
C THR A 378 -8.54 -6.78 -3.34
N SER A 379 -8.25 -7.87 -4.05
CA SER A 379 -9.08 -9.09 -4.07
C SER A 379 -8.54 -10.04 -3.02
N THR A 380 -9.32 -10.31 -1.97
CA THR A 380 -8.83 -11.08 -0.82
C THR A 380 -9.87 -12.03 -0.26
N ASN A 381 -9.39 -13.16 0.27
CA ASN A 381 -10.15 -14.13 1.06
C ASN A 381 -9.78 -14.07 2.56
N ALA A 382 -9.17 -12.96 3.00
CA ALA A 382 -8.78 -12.78 4.40
C ALA A 382 -9.97 -12.47 5.33
N PHE A 383 -11.01 -11.86 4.78
CA PHE A 383 -12.16 -11.37 5.55
C PHE A 383 -13.44 -12.23 5.36
N SER A 384 -13.41 -13.22 4.46
CA SER A 384 -14.46 -14.22 4.28
C SER A 384 -13.93 -15.51 3.65
N ASN A 385 -14.78 -16.53 3.45
CA ASN A 385 -14.37 -17.78 2.78
C ASN A 385 -14.31 -17.67 1.25
N ASN A 386 -14.75 -16.55 0.69
CA ASN A 386 -14.76 -16.27 -0.75
C ASN A 386 -13.74 -15.17 -1.07
N SER A 387 -13.36 -15.02 -2.34
CA SER A 387 -12.61 -13.83 -2.76
C SER A 387 -13.56 -12.64 -2.85
N GLU A 388 -13.20 -11.53 -2.20
CA GLU A 388 -13.98 -10.30 -2.15
C GLU A 388 -13.10 -9.10 -2.50
N VAL A 389 -13.73 -8.02 -2.99
CA VAL A 389 -13.04 -6.75 -3.23
C VAL A 389 -13.15 -5.90 -1.98
N TRP A 390 -12.01 -5.50 -1.44
CA TRP A 390 -11.91 -4.61 -0.27
C TRP A 390 -11.12 -3.35 -0.62
N MET A 391 -11.50 -2.24 0.00
CA MET A 391 -10.81 -0.96 -0.10
C MET A 391 -10.26 -0.52 1.26
N ILE A 392 -9.16 0.24 1.24
CA ILE A 392 -8.65 1.01 2.38
C ILE A 392 -8.10 2.35 1.88
N LYS A 393 -8.25 3.41 2.67
CA LYS A 393 -7.71 4.74 2.36
C LYS A 393 -6.36 4.94 3.02
N GLY A 394 -5.46 5.62 2.33
CA GLY A 394 -4.15 6.02 2.79
C GLY A 394 -3.96 7.53 2.66
N MET A 395 -3.30 8.13 3.64
CA MET A 395 -2.97 9.54 3.65
C MET A 395 -1.49 9.73 3.31
N ALA A 396 -1.20 10.68 2.43
CA ALA A 396 0.17 11.11 2.18
C ALA A 396 0.67 11.95 3.37
N ILE A 397 1.71 11.49 4.04
CA ILE A 397 2.44 12.23 5.07
C ILE A 397 3.54 13.01 4.35
N PRO A 398 3.51 14.35 4.37
CA PRO A 398 4.53 15.16 3.71
C PRO A 398 5.87 15.08 4.45
N GLU A 399 6.91 15.68 3.89
CA GLU A 399 8.04 16.07 4.73
C GLU A 399 7.56 17.01 5.83
N LEU A 400 8.08 16.80 7.03
CA LEU A 400 7.53 17.39 8.24
C LEU A 400 8.18 18.74 8.52
N GLU A 401 7.38 19.66 9.03
CA GLU A 401 7.82 21.00 9.38
C GLU A 401 7.40 21.29 10.81
N ALA A 402 8.33 21.76 11.63
CA ALA A 402 8.04 22.35 12.94
C ALA A 402 8.22 23.86 12.83
N TYR A 403 7.18 24.59 13.21
CA TYR A 403 7.19 26.06 13.19
C TYR A 403 7.53 26.61 14.57
N LYS A 404 8.22 27.76 14.59
CA LYS A 404 8.59 28.42 15.83
C LYS A 404 7.36 28.85 16.63
N SER A 405 7.17 28.31 17.83
CA SER A 405 6.08 28.62 18.74
C SER A 405 6.46 28.28 20.18
N GLN A 406 5.90 29.00 21.15
CA GLN A 406 5.94 28.60 22.55
C GLN A 406 4.70 27.75 22.85
N ILE A 407 4.92 26.55 23.36
CA ILE A 407 3.86 25.62 23.77
C ILE A 407 3.86 25.51 25.28
N LYS A 408 2.68 25.59 25.89
CA LYS A 408 2.50 25.32 27.30
C LYS A 408 2.08 23.86 27.43
N VAL A 409 2.98 23.02 27.95
CA VAL A 409 2.68 21.60 28.17
C VAL A 409 1.65 21.44 29.28
N ASP A 410 0.37 21.40 28.92
CA ASP A 410 -0.77 21.25 29.82
C ASP A 410 -1.81 20.24 29.32
N GLY A 411 -1.50 19.53 28.22
CA GLY A 411 -2.31 18.48 27.64
C GLY A 411 -3.50 19.02 26.86
N MET A 412 -3.59 20.33 26.66
CA MET A 412 -4.63 20.94 25.85
C MET A 412 -4.05 21.32 24.49
N LEU A 413 -4.49 20.64 23.43
CA LEU A 413 -4.05 20.92 22.05
C LEU A 413 -4.71 22.22 21.52
N ASN A 414 -4.42 23.37 22.12
CA ASN A 414 -5.12 24.63 21.89
C ASN A 414 -4.23 25.80 21.44
N GLU A 415 -2.91 25.60 21.39
CA GLU A 415 -1.97 26.54 20.79
C GLU A 415 -2.09 26.56 19.27
N ASP A 416 -1.61 27.63 18.64
CA ASP A 416 -1.78 27.84 17.20
C ASP A 416 -1.23 26.69 16.33
N PRO A 417 -0.05 26.09 16.62
CA PRO A 417 0.40 24.90 15.89
C PRO A 417 -0.54 23.70 16.03
N TRP A 418 -1.20 23.55 17.17
CA TRP A 418 -2.10 22.44 17.48
C TRP A 418 -3.53 22.62 16.93
N LYS A 419 -3.91 23.82 16.48
CA LYS A 419 -5.20 24.04 15.79
C LYS A 419 -5.17 23.59 14.33
N GLY A 420 -3.98 23.38 13.77
CA GLY A 420 -3.76 22.99 12.38
C GLY A 420 -3.99 21.50 12.10
N LEU A 421 -3.66 21.10 10.88
CA LEU A 421 -3.61 19.70 10.50
C LEU A 421 -2.45 19.01 11.23
N PHE A 422 -2.71 17.80 11.75
CA PHE A 422 -1.67 16.93 12.28
C PHE A 422 -1.11 16.11 11.11
N PRO A 423 0.12 16.38 10.64
CA PRO A 423 0.65 15.80 9.42
C PRO A 423 1.04 14.32 9.58
N VAL A 424 1.35 13.89 10.81
CA VAL A 424 1.78 12.51 11.09
C VAL A 424 0.54 11.64 11.37
N PHE A 425 0.51 10.43 10.84
CA PHE A 425 -0.57 9.47 11.08
C PHE A 425 -0.07 8.04 11.21
N VAL A 426 -0.67 7.31 12.15
CA VAL A 426 -0.52 5.88 12.41
C VAL A 426 -1.90 5.32 12.73
N GLY A 427 -2.27 4.15 12.22
CA GLY A 427 -3.63 3.64 12.40
C GLY A 427 -4.05 2.53 11.43
N GLN A 428 -3.10 1.72 10.99
CA GLN A 428 -3.31 0.66 10.03
C GLN A 428 -3.77 -0.65 10.69
N LYS A 429 -3.24 -0.98 11.88
CA LYS A 429 -3.44 -2.31 12.47
C LYS A 429 -4.80 -2.50 13.11
N SER A 430 -5.40 -1.45 13.66
CA SER A 430 -6.71 -1.51 14.33
C SER A 430 -7.47 -0.19 14.22
N ARG A 431 -8.63 -0.10 14.89
CA ARG A 431 -9.40 1.15 14.99
C ARG A 431 -8.70 2.24 15.79
N THR A 432 -7.65 1.89 16.52
CA THR A 432 -6.81 2.82 17.28
C THR A 432 -5.93 3.60 16.32
N GLN A 433 -5.91 4.92 16.46
CA GLN A 433 -5.18 5.80 15.57
C GLN A 433 -4.46 6.89 16.35
N ALA A 434 -3.27 7.25 15.89
CA ALA A 434 -2.54 8.40 16.39
C ALA A 434 -2.31 9.41 15.27
N ARG A 435 -2.54 10.68 15.59
CA ARG A 435 -2.11 11.82 14.79
C ARG A 435 -1.05 12.58 15.56
N GLY A 436 0.00 13.05 14.89
CA GLY A 436 1.08 13.81 15.53
C GLY A 436 1.39 15.13 14.85
N ASN A 437 1.89 16.09 15.64
CA ASN A 437 2.35 17.40 15.17
C ASN A 437 3.55 17.90 16.01
N MET A 438 4.29 18.88 15.50
CA MET A 438 5.53 19.36 16.10
C MET A 438 5.66 20.89 16.03
N ALA A 439 6.32 21.47 17.03
CA ALA A 439 6.69 22.89 17.08
C ALA A 439 8.04 23.04 17.76
N PHE A 440 8.65 24.23 17.74
CA PHE A 440 9.90 24.46 18.48
C PHE A 440 10.05 25.89 19.01
N ASP A 441 10.90 26.07 20.01
CA ASP A 441 11.45 27.37 20.36
C ASP A 441 12.97 27.30 20.54
N GLU A 442 13.56 28.33 21.17
CA GLU A 442 15.00 28.38 21.43
C GLU A 442 15.50 27.28 22.37
N ASN A 443 14.62 26.75 23.23
CA ASN A 443 14.96 25.84 24.31
C ASN A 443 14.45 24.42 24.06
N TYR A 444 13.32 24.27 23.39
CA TYR A 444 12.56 23.02 23.29
C TYR A 444 12.20 22.65 21.85
N LEU A 445 12.22 21.34 21.59
CA LEU A 445 11.37 20.70 20.60
C LEU A 445 10.07 20.28 21.28
N TYR A 446 8.94 20.67 20.71
CA TYR A 446 7.60 20.30 21.18
C TYR A 446 6.98 19.28 20.25
N LEU A 447 6.40 18.24 20.84
CA LEU A 447 5.70 17.16 20.15
C LEU A 447 4.30 17.02 20.75
N SER A 448 3.32 16.74 19.92
CA SER A 448 1.98 16.40 20.37
C SER A 448 1.45 15.17 19.67
N ALA A 449 0.49 14.51 20.31
CA ALA A 449 -0.34 13.49 19.71
C ALA A 449 -1.81 13.61 20.10
N ASP A 450 -2.70 13.36 19.15
CA ASP A 450 -4.13 13.08 19.37
C ASP A 450 -4.36 11.61 19.04
N VAL A 451 -4.69 10.82 20.06
CA VAL A 451 -4.91 9.38 19.95
C VAL A 451 -6.39 9.08 20.10
N ARG A 452 -6.95 8.46 19.08
CA ARG A 452 -8.29 7.89 19.10
C ARG A 452 -8.21 6.43 19.48
N ASP A 453 -8.81 6.10 20.60
CA ASP A 453 -8.79 4.77 21.19
C ASP A 453 -10.04 4.59 22.06
N GLU A 454 -10.82 3.56 21.75
CA GLU A 454 -12.03 3.22 22.50
C GLU A 454 -11.71 2.57 23.86
N ASN A 455 -10.52 1.97 24.02
CA ASN A 455 -10.16 1.12 25.16
C ASN A 455 -8.77 1.42 25.73
N VAL A 456 -8.55 2.67 26.15
CA VAL A 456 -7.28 3.11 26.78
C VAL A 456 -6.89 2.22 27.97
N TYR A 457 -5.79 1.49 27.82
CA TYR A 457 -5.23 0.53 28.74
C TYR A 457 -4.01 1.07 29.49
N VAL A 458 -4.09 0.98 30.82
CA VAL A 458 -3.08 1.50 31.74
C VAL A 458 -2.90 0.54 32.92
N THR A 459 -1.65 0.22 33.23
CA THR A 459 -1.24 -0.65 34.33
C THR A 459 -0.15 0.01 35.20
N SER A 460 0.28 -0.70 36.24
CA SER A 460 1.45 -0.32 37.03
C SER A 460 2.77 -0.36 36.24
N SER A 461 2.85 -1.21 35.22
CA SER A 461 4.02 -1.39 34.37
C SER A 461 3.91 -0.48 33.14
N ALA A 462 4.56 0.69 33.22
CA ALA A 462 4.44 1.74 32.20
C ALA A 462 4.75 1.25 30.78
N ASP A 463 5.71 0.33 30.63
CA ASP A 463 6.10 -0.28 29.36
C ASP A 463 5.00 -1.14 28.71
N GLN A 464 3.92 -1.44 29.44
CA GLN A 464 2.76 -2.19 28.96
C GLN A 464 1.55 -1.29 28.67
N ASN A 465 1.63 0.00 28.99
CA ASN A 465 0.52 0.93 28.80
C ASN A 465 0.41 1.33 27.33
N ASP A 466 -0.76 1.85 26.96
CA ASP A 466 -0.90 2.55 25.70
C ASP A 466 -0.09 3.84 25.74
N GLY A 467 0.39 4.28 24.59
CA GLY A 467 1.11 5.53 24.48
C GLY A 467 1.78 5.72 23.14
N ILE A 468 2.57 6.78 23.06
CA ILE A 468 3.29 7.16 21.85
C ILE A 468 4.78 7.10 22.11
N VAL A 469 5.50 6.44 21.20
CA VAL A 469 6.97 6.48 21.13
C VAL A 469 7.37 7.53 20.10
N TYR A 470 7.99 8.61 20.55
CA TYR A 470 8.60 9.61 19.69
C TYR A 470 10.08 9.28 19.52
N SER A 471 10.52 8.93 18.31
CA SER A 471 11.92 8.67 17.99
C SER A 471 12.54 9.86 17.28
N ILE A 472 13.69 10.32 17.77
CA ILE A 472 14.34 11.56 17.31
C ILE A 472 15.84 11.33 17.06
N ASP A 473 16.27 11.65 15.85
CA ASP A 473 17.66 11.77 15.43
C ASP A 473 17.92 13.25 15.07
N ALA A 474 18.12 14.08 16.10
CA ALA A 474 18.22 15.53 15.96
C ALA A 474 19.48 15.97 15.21
N LEU A 475 20.56 15.18 15.29
CA LEU A 475 21.84 15.47 14.65
C LEU A 475 21.99 14.80 13.29
N ASN A 476 20.92 14.19 12.76
CA ASN A 476 20.89 13.52 11.47
C ASN A 476 22.04 12.50 11.28
N LYS A 477 22.26 11.65 12.29
CA LYS A 477 23.25 10.57 12.21
C LYS A 477 22.85 9.53 11.16
N ALA A 478 21.55 9.38 10.90
CA ALA A 478 20.96 8.56 9.87
C ALA A 478 21.54 7.13 9.88
N THR A 479 21.39 6.42 11.00
CA THR A 479 22.02 5.12 11.19
C THR A 479 21.09 3.96 10.87
N ASP A 480 21.66 2.82 10.48
CA ASP A 480 20.96 1.56 10.20
C ASP A 480 20.47 0.84 11.46
N LYS A 481 21.01 1.22 12.62
CA LYS A 481 20.74 0.64 13.95
C LYS A 481 20.68 1.71 15.03
N PRO A 482 20.15 1.41 16.24
CA PRO A 482 20.16 2.34 17.37
C PRO A 482 21.58 2.78 17.74
N ALA A 483 21.81 4.09 17.75
CA ALA A 483 23.11 4.70 17.99
C ALA A 483 23.04 5.79 19.08
N GLU A 484 24.18 6.05 19.73
CA GLU A 484 24.30 7.11 20.74
C GLU A 484 23.84 8.45 20.18
N GLY A 485 23.18 9.29 20.97
CA GLY A 485 22.61 10.56 20.53
C GLY A 485 21.32 10.46 19.69
N ILE A 486 20.79 9.24 19.47
CA ILE A 486 19.45 9.01 18.91
C ILE A 486 18.57 8.50 20.04
N PHE A 487 17.37 9.08 20.18
CA PHE A 487 16.51 8.87 21.34
C PHE A 487 15.14 8.34 20.97
N GLN A 488 14.54 7.57 21.88
CA GLN A 488 13.12 7.28 21.94
C GLN A 488 12.54 7.85 23.23
N PHE A 489 11.42 8.56 23.13
CA PHE A 489 10.63 9.07 24.25
C PHE A 489 9.28 8.36 24.21
N PHE A 490 9.07 7.39 25.09
CA PHE A 490 7.79 6.71 25.22
C PHE A 490 6.97 7.39 26.31
N LEU A 491 5.92 8.10 25.90
CA LEU A 491 4.98 8.76 26.79
C LEU A 491 3.68 7.95 26.85
N THR A 492 3.35 7.44 28.03
CA THR A 492 2.15 6.63 28.24
C THR A 492 0.88 7.50 28.34
N ALA A 493 -0.27 6.89 28.10
CA ALA A 493 -1.58 7.53 28.27
C ALA A 493 -1.82 8.06 29.70
N ASP A 494 -1.16 7.49 30.72
CA ASP A 494 -1.18 7.97 32.12
C ASP A 494 -0.01 8.89 32.50
N ASN A 495 0.62 9.53 31.51
CA ASN A 495 1.65 10.56 31.68
C ASN A 495 2.94 10.06 32.37
N LYS A 496 3.37 8.82 32.08
CA LYS A 496 4.69 8.32 32.48
C LYS A 496 5.62 8.36 31.27
N LEU A 497 6.83 8.87 31.48
CA LEU A 497 7.84 8.96 30.45
C LEU A 497 8.94 7.91 30.66
N ILE A 498 9.21 7.11 29.64
CA ILE A 498 10.38 6.26 29.53
C ILE A 498 11.27 6.80 28.42
N VAL A 499 12.53 7.10 28.72
CA VAL A 499 13.50 7.60 27.74
C VAL A 499 14.51 6.52 27.43
N ARG A 500 14.75 6.25 26.14
CA ARG A 500 15.80 5.34 25.67
C ARG A 500 16.74 6.08 24.74
N GLU A 501 17.99 5.67 24.77
CA GLU A 501 19.02 6.13 23.84
C GLU A 501 19.64 4.91 23.15
N GLY A 502 19.96 5.04 21.86
CA GLY A 502 20.68 4.00 21.15
C GLY A 502 22.07 3.79 21.72
N SER A 503 22.52 2.55 21.86
CA SER A 503 23.87 2.21 22.29
C SER A 503 24.19 0.80 21.84
N LYS A 504 25.29 0.64 21.07
CA LYS A 504 25.74 -0.67 20.57
C LYS A 504 24.62 -1.46 19.86
N ALA A 505 23.88 -0.79 18.97
CA ALA A 505 22.76 -1.35 18.21
C ALA A 505 21.51 -1.75 19.03
N GLU A 506 21.41 -1.34 20.30
CA GLU A 506 20.24 -1.59 21.15
C GLU A 506 19.67 -0.30 21.74
N TRP A 507 18.38 -0.31 22.06
CA TRP A 507 17.73 0.76 22.83
C TRP A 507 17.95 0.54 24.32
N VAL A 508 18.69 1.46 24.97
CA VAL A 508 18.99 1.39 26.39
C VAL A 508 18.20 2.45 27.13
N GLU A 509 17.46 2.05 28.18
CA GLU A 509 16.75 3.00 29.03
C GLU A 509 17.74 3.92 29.78
N LYS A 510 17.43 5.20 29.81
CA LYS A 510 18.24 6.25 30.42
C LYS A 510 17.39 7.07 31.38
N SER A 511 18.01 7.49 32.48
CA SER A 511 17.39 8.30 33.52
C SER A 511 18.23 9.55 33.81
N GLY A 512 17.72 10.45 34.65
CA GLY A 512 18.45 11.66 35.05
C GLY A 512 18.31 12.85 34.09
N PHE A 513 17.42 12.78 33.11
CA PHE A 513 17.08 13.92 32.27
C PHE A 513 16.28 14.97 33.04
N SER A 514 16.76 16.21 33.04
CA SER A 514 16.08 17.35 33.69
C SER A 514 15.51 18.32 32.66
N GLY A 515 14.31 18.83 32.96
CA GLY A 515 13.64 19.86 32.17
C GLY A 515 12.75 19.35 31.04
N ILE A 516 12.62 18.03 30.85
CA ILE A 516 11.56 17.47 30.01
C ILE A 516 10.20 17.76 30.67
N GLN A 517 9.24 18.22 29.89
CA GLN A 517 7.87 18.47 30.34
C GLN A 517 6.94 17.52 29.60
N THR A 518 6.01 16.88 30.31
CA THR A 518 5.03 15.98 29.72
C THR A 518 3.64 16.20 30.29
N GLN A 519 2.65 16.04 29.44
CA GLN A 519 1.27 15.91 29.89
C GLN A 519 0.53 14.93 28.98
N SER A 520 -0.23 14.01 29.59
CA SER A 520 -1.22 13.18 28.91
C SER A 520 -2.58 13.44 29.55
N LEU A 521 -3.62 13.64 28.73
CA LEU A 521 -4.99 13.82 29.20
C LEU A 521 -5.92 12.88 28.45
N LYS A 522 -6.73 12.13 29.20
CA LYS A 522 -7.79 11.29 28.64
C LYS A 522 -8.88 12.16 28.03
N THR A 523 -9.33 11.82 26.84
CA THR A 523 -10.46 12.45 26.15
C THR A 523 -11.67 11.52 26.15
N GLY A 524 -12.80 11.96 25.59
CA GLY A 524 -13.98 11.11 25.46
C GLY A 524 -13.77 9.88 24.57
N ASN A 525 -12.80 9.94 23.62
CA ASN A 525 -12.58 8.93 22.59
C ASN A 525 -11.11 8.50 22.49
N GLY A 526 -10.34 8.61 23.58
CA GLY A 526 -8.92 8.26 23.62
C GLY A 526 -8.13 9.15 24.57
N TYR A 527 -7.02 9.73 24.11
CA TYR A 527 -6.18 10.63 24.90
C TYR A 527 -5.34 11.56 24.01
N VAL A 528 -4.91 12.68 24.57
CA VAL A 528 -3.98 13.63 23.95
C VAL A 528 -2.69 13.69 24.75
N GLN A 529 -1.59 14.01 24.08
CA GLN A 529 -0.28 14.11 24.69
C GLN A 529 0.48 15.34 24.21
N GLU A 530 1.26 15.91 25.12
CA GLU A 530 2.26 16.94 24.84
C GLU A 530 3.59 16.60 25.51
N LEU A 531 4.68 16.82 24.79
CA LEU A 531 6.03 16.55 25.23
C LEU A 531 6.95 17.70 24.78
N ALA A 532 7.64 18.35 25.73
CA ALA A 532 8.68 19.32 25.45
C ALA A 532 10.05 18.76 25.83
N ILE A 533 10.95 18.64 24.85
CA ILE A 533 12.29 18.10 25.02
C ILE A 533 13.32 19.23 24.89
N PRO A 534 14.10 19.51 25.94
CA PRO A 534 15.20 20.46 25.86
C PRO A 534 16.19 20.09 24.74
N TRP A 535 16.54 21.03 23.87
CA TRP A 535 17.54 20.81 22.80
C TRP A 535 18.88 20.29 23.32
N LYS A 536 19.28 20.69 24.54
CA LYS A 536 20.49 20.18 25.20
C LYS A 536 20.51 18.65 25.39
N ILE A 537 19.35 18.01 25.53
CA ILE A 537 19.24 16.55 25.65
C ILE A 537 19.50 15.89 24.30
N LEU A 538 19.03 16.53 23.22
CA LEU A 538 19.16 16.06 21.85
C LEU A 538 20.53 16.37 21.22
N GLY A 539 21.50 16.84 22.01
CA GLY A 539 22.83 17.24 21.53
C GLY A 539 22.92 18.64 20.93
N GLY A 540 21.87 19.45 21.05
CA GLY A 540 21.79 20.83 20.58
C GLY A 540 20.62 21.07 19.62
N LYS A 541 20.28 22.36 19.41
CA LYS A 541 19.26 22.76 18.43
C LYS A 541 19.88 22.70 17.03
N PRO A 542 19.30 21.96 16.08
CA PRO A 542 19.79 21.92 14.71
C PRO A 542 19.73 23.30 14.03
N GLY A 543 20.61 23.51 13.05
CA GLY A 543 20.58 24.73 12.24
C GLY A 543 19.34 24.78 11.34
N PRO A 544 18.95 25.96 10.84
CA PRO A 544 17.87 26.09 9.85
C PRO A 544 18.13 25.19 8.63
N GLY A 545 17.12 24.44 8.20
CA GLY A 545 17.21 23.54 7.04
C GLY A 545 17.97 22.23 7.29
N SER A 546 18.56 22.01 8.46
CA SER A 546 19.08 20.69 8.86
C SER A 546 17.93 19.70 8.98
N ARG A 547 18.10 18.50 8.39
CA ARG A 547 17.19 17.38 8.61
C ARG A 547 17.25 16.97 10.08
N ILE A 548 16.09 16.69 10.66
CA ILE A 548 15.91 15.91 11.89
C ILE A 548 15.24 14.60 11.46
N GLY A 549 15.80 13.46 11.82
CA GLY A 549 15.09 12.19 11.65
C GLY A 549 13.97 12.09 12.69
N PHE A 550 12.73 11.91 12.26
CA PHE A 550 11.57 11.82 13.14
C PHE A 550 10.70 10.61 12.83
N ASN A 551 10.35 9.84 13.86
CA ASN A 551 9.34 8.79 13.78
C ASN A 551 8.38 8.88 14.97
N LEU A 552 7.11 8.56 14.70
CA LEU A 552 6.08 8.37 15.72
C LEU A 552 5.61 6.93 15.64
N SER A 553 5.54 6.26 16.79
CA SER A 553 4.93 4.94 16.89
C SER A 553 3.81 4.90 17.91
N LEU A 554 2.69 4.29 17.54
CA LEU A 554 1.58 3.98 18.42
C LEU A 554 1.84 2.64 19.11
N GLN A 555 1.87 2.64 20.44
CA GLN A 555 1.88 1.42 21.24
C GLN A 555 0.46 1.19 21.77
N GLU A 556 -0.10 0.02 21.43
CA GLU A 556 -1.46 -0.37 21.77
C GLU A 556 -1.47 -1.69 22.56
N ASN A 557 -2.28 -1.76 23.61
CA ASN A 557 -2.50 -2.93 24.43
C ASN A 557 -4.00 -3.21 24.64
N THR A 558 -4.45 -4.38 24.20
CA THR A 558 -5.85 -4.82 24.37
C THR A 558 -6.14 -5.48 25.72
N GLY A 559 -5.22 -5.39 26.68
CA GLY A 559 -5.33 -5.95 28.03
C GLY A 559 -5.18 -7.48 28.11
N LYS A 560 -4.85 -8.15 26.99
CA LYS A 560 -4.67 -9.61 26.92
C LYS A 560 -3.20 -10.05 27.06
N SER A 561 -2.24 -9.20 26.71
CA SER A 561 -0.79 -9.48 26.78
C SER A 561 0.03 -8.21 27.08
N ARG A 562 1.37 -8.30 27.18
CA ARG A 562 2.25 -7.12 26.99
C ARG A 562 1.98 -6.58 25.58
N ALA A 563 1.96 -5.25 25.41
CA ALA A 563 1.60 -4.49 24.19
C ALA A 563 1.22 -5.35 22.97
N GLU A 564 -0.05 -5.31 22.56
CA GLU A 564 -0.55 -6.10 21.42
C GLU A 564 0.24 -5.79 20.14
N TYR A 565 0.56 -4.51 19.93
CA TYR A 565 1.49 -4.10 18.89
C TYR A 565 2.13 -2.74 19.15
N ILE A 566 3.25 -2.51 18.47
CA ILE A 566 3.80 -1.18 18.21
C ILE A 566 3.71 -0.96 16.68
N GLU A 567 3.18 0.17 16.26
CA GLU A 567 3.03 0.56 14.86
C GLU A 567 3.76 1.88 14.61
N PRO A 568 4.87 1.90 13.86
CA PRO A 568 5.50 3.15 13.42
C PRO A 568 4.73 3.78 12.26
N VAL A 569 5.06 5.04 11.95
CA VAL A 569 4.71 5.63 10.65
C VAL A 569 5.14 4.69 9.52
N SER A 570 4.24 4.43 8.58
CA SER A 570 4.48 3.47 7.50
C SER A 570 5.73 3.84 6.69
N GLY A 571 6.58 2.84 6.42
CA GLY A 571 7.86 3.02 5.72
C GLY A 571 9.03 3.44 6.62
N ASN A 572 8.79 3.76 7.90
CA ASN A 572 9.86 4.00 8.87
C ASN A 572 10.17 2.70 9.64
N LEU A 573 11.44 2.33 9.70
CA LEU A 573 11.93 1.24 10.54
C LEU A 573 12.33 1.80 11.92
N PRO A 574 11.72 1.35 13.03
CA PRO A 574 11.98 1.93 14.36
C PRO A 574 13.44 1.94 14.82
N ASP A 575 14.24 1.03 14.28
CA ASP A 575 15.64 0.84 14.67
C ASP A 575 16.63 1.49 13.69
N ALA A 576 16.16 2.05 12.56
CA ALA A 576 17.01 2.60 11.51
C ALA A 576 16.63 4.05 11.16
N SER A 577 17.31 5.03 11.75
CA SER A 577 16.94 6.46 11.66
C SER A 577 17.12 7.08 10.26
N TYR A 578 17.90 6.44 9.39
CA TYR A 578 17.99 6.85 7.98
C TYR A 578 16.65 6.70 7.25
N THR A 579 15.77 5.80 7.71
CA THR A 579 14.44 5.58 7.11
C THR A 579 13.37 6.54 7.60
N TRP A 580 13.62 7.28 8.68
CA TRP A 580 12.61 8.11 9.35
C TRP A 580 12.19 9.31 8.51
N CYS A 581 11.00 9.85 8.79
CA CYS A 581 10.52 11.07 8.14
C CYS A 581 11.51 12.22 8.40
N SER A 582 11.70 13.05 7.39
CA SER A 582 12.49 14.28 7.53
C SER A 582 11.65 15.35 8.20
N LEU A 583 12.15 15.90 9.30
CA LEU A 583 11.60 17.06 10.01
C LEU A 583 12.54 18.26 9.84
N PHE A 584 11.98 19.40 9.46
CA PHE A 584 12.72 20.67 9.30
C PHE A 584 12.15 21.75 10.22
N LEU A 585 13.05 22.53 10.83
CA LEU A 585 12.68 23.73 11.58
C LEU A 585 12.45 24.90 10.62
N LYS A 586 11.29 25.55 10.71
CA LYS A 586 10.86 26.66 9.85
C LYS A 586 10.73 28.00 10.57
#